data_AF-A0A2S9XHV4-F1
#
_entry.id   AF-A0A2S9XHV4-F1
#
_cell.length_a   1.000
_cell.length_b   1.000
_cell.length_c   1.000
_cell.angle_alpha   90.00
_cell.angle_beta   90.00
_cell.angle_gamma   90.00
#
_symmetry.space_group_name_H-M   'P 1'
#
loop_
_entity.id
_entity.type
_entity.pdbx_description
1 polymer ?
#
loop_
_entity_poly.entity_id
_entity_poly.type
_entity_poly.pdbx_seq_one_letter_code
_entity_poly.pdbx_strand_id
1 'polypeptide(L)'
;MLLPVFLAAMVLSHRSVKQRRSQFPRDQDVLYLPPAEHLGPMSFGYREALGDLIWIRTVIFAGDRVGATNYKWIMEYLEAIYSLSPQFRRPYAWGGVAFIYSGEDIDRAMVDRALALYERGLAHFPEDHELLFAAGMLLTRDVQTVPGYSEDERAAAMTEGAALIRKAAAFGAPPLVRELAVTLVSEGGADQLAIQFLESQLLQAEDPDHRRLLKQKLEAAIGETGFESLEQLRQEFEAEREAERPYLPPDLYILIRDPS
;
A
#
# COMPACT_ATOMS: atom_id res chain seq x y z
N MET A 1 29.95 -38.08 -0.81
CA MET A 1 29.90 -37.69 -2.24
C MET A 1 28.88 -36.60 -2.57
N LEU A 2 28.20 -35.97 -1.59
CA LEU A 2 27.19 -34.93 -1.84
C LEU A 2 27.79 -33.52 -2.03
N LEU A 3 28.97 -33.26 -1.48
CA LEU A 3 29.66 -31.96 -1.56
C LEU A 3 29.94 -31.46 -2.99
N PRO A 4 30.49 -32.27 -3.94
CA PRO A 4 30.76 -31.80 -5.29
C PRO A 4 29.48 -31.54 -6.10
N VAL A 5 28.41 -32.30 -5.83
CA VAL A 5 27.09 -32.09 -6.46
C VAL A 5 26.47 -30.77 -5.99
N PHE A 6 26.58 -30.47 -4.69
CA PHE A 6 26.09 -29.22 -4.12
C PHE A 6 26.87 -28.01 -4.64
N LEU A 7 28.20 -28.12 -4.74
CA LEU A 7 29.05 -27.09 -5.34
C LEU A 7 28.73 -26.87 -6.82
N ALA A 8 28.51 -27.95 -7.59
CA ALA A 8 28.11 -27.83 -8.99
C ALA A 8 26.75 -27.14 -9.13
N ALA A 9 25.76 -27.50 -8.30
CA ALA A 9 24.45 -26.86 -8.27
C ALA A 9 24.54 -25.38 -7.89
N MET A 10 25.37 -25.03 -6.89
CA MET A 10 25.61 -23.65 -6.48
C MET A 10 26.26 -22.82 -7.60
N VAL A 11 27.26 -23.37 -8.30
CA VAL A 11 27.92 -22.70 -9.42
C VAL A 11 26.97 -22.53 -10.61
N LEU A 12 26.15 -23.54 -10.92
CA LEU A 12 25.15 -23.48 -11.99
C LEU A 12 24.05 -22.45 -11.67
N SER A 13 23.59 -22.40 -10.42
CA SER A 13 22.64 -21.40 -9.93
C SER A 13 23.24 -20.00 -10.02
N HIS A 14 24.46 -19.81 -9.52
CA HIS A 14 25.16 -18.52 -9.55
C HIS A 14 25.38 -18.03 -10.99
N ARG A 15 25.74 -18.93 -11.92
CA ARG A 15 25.89 -18.59 -13.35
C ARG A 15 24.56 -18.20 -13.99
N SER A 16 23.49 -18.94 -13.69
CA SER A 16 22.14 -18.63 -14.19
C SER A 16 21.66 -17.26 -13.70
N VAL A 17 21.85 -16.96 -12.41
CA VAL A 17 21.51 -15.65 -11.82
C VAL A 17 22.35 -14.54 -12.45
N LYS A 18 23.65 -14.75 -12.64
CA LYS A 18 24.55 -13.76 -13.24
C LYS A 18 24.22 -13.49 -14.72
N GLN A 19 23.84 -14.52 -15.47
CA GLN A 19 23.42 -14.39 -16.86
C GLN A 19 22.10 -13.61 -16.96
N ARG A 20 21.12 -13.91 -16.10
CA ARG A 20 19.89 -13.11 -16.01
C ARG A 20 20.20 -11.65 -15.66
N ARG A 21 21.06 -11.39 -14.67
CA ARG A 21 21.50 -10.03 -14.28
C ARG A 21 22.14 -9.26 -15.44
N SER A 22 22.88 -9.93 -16.32
CA SER A 22 23.60 -9.27 -17.43
C SER A 22 22.70 -8.74 -18.55
N GLN A 23 21.44 -9.17 -18.61
CA GLN A 23 20.48 -8.76 -19.63
C GLN A 23 19.69 -7.48 -19.25
N PHE A 24 19.88 -6.94 -18.04
CA PHE A 24 19.13 -5.80 -17.54
C PHE A 24 20.00 -4.53 -17.45
N PRO A 25 19.39 -3.32 -17.54
CA PRO A 25 20.14 -2.07 -17.50
C PRO A 25 20.93 -1.94 -16.18
N ARG A 26 22.19 -1.52 -16.27
CA ARG A 26 23.14 -1.50 -15.14
C ARG A 26 22.72 -0.58 -13.98
N ASP A 27 21.82 0.36 -14.24
CA ASP A 27 21.29 1.28 -13.24
C ASP A 27 20.11 0.71 -12.44
N GLN A 28 19.56 -0.47 -12.76
CA GLN A 28 18.41 -1.00 -12.01
C GLN A 28 18.85 -1.74 -10.75
N ASP A 29 18.63 -1.12 -9.59
CA ASP A 29 18.91 -1.69 -8.27
C ASP A 29 17.82 -2.71 -7.85
N VAL A 30 17.48 -3.64 -8.75
CA VAL A 30 16.45 -4.68 -8.56
C VAL A 30 17.05 -5.84 -7.76
N LEU A 31 16.40 -6.23 -6.67
CA LEU A 31 16.73 -7.44 -5.92
C LEU A 31 16.07 -8.65 -6.59
N TYR A 32 16.86 -9.49 -7.25
CA TYR A 32 16.31 -10.71 -7.84
C TYR A 32 15.96 -11.73 -6.74
N LEU A 33 14.67 -12.06 -6.62
CA LEU A 33 14.19 -13.11 -5.73
C LEU A 33 13.94 -14.42 -6.50
N PRO A 34 14.38 -15.57 -5.96
CA PRO A 34 13.83 -16.86 -6.35
C PRO A 34 12.30 -16.90 -6.21
N PRO A 35 11.60 -17.77 -6.95
CA PRO A 35 10.19 -18.06 -6.72
C PRO A 35 9.86 -18.27 -5.24
N ALA A 36 8.72 -17.75 -4.78
CA ALA A 36 8.34 -17.74 -3.38
C ALA A 36 8.38 -19.14 -2.71
N GLU A 37 8.04 -20.18 -3.47
CA GLU A 37 8.13 -21.59 -3.05
C GLU A 37 9.54 -22.04 -2.61
N HIS A 38 10.59 -21.41 -3.13
CA HIS A 38 11.97 -21.74 -2.79
C HIS A 38 12.52 -20.90 -1.63
N LEU A 39 11.90 -19.75 -1.33
CA LEU A 39 12.39 -18.84 -0.29
C LEU A 39 12.24 -19.42 1.10
N GLY A 40 11.18 -20.20 1.34
CA GLY A 40 10.95 -20.88 2.62
C GLY A 40 12.14 -21.73 3.06
N PRO A 41 12.57 -22.74 2.27
CA PRO A 41 13.76 -23.52 2.56
C PRO A 41 15.06 -22.69 2.58
N MET A 42 15.19 -21.69 1.70
CA MET A 42 16.38 -20.83 1.64
C MET A 42 16.53 -19.90 2.85
N SER A 43 15.46 -19.67 3.61
CA SER A 43 15.51 -18.89 4.85
C SER A 43 16.23 -19.61 6.01
N PHE A 44 16.54 -20.91 5.86
CA PHE A 44 17.14 -21.74 6.91
C PHE A 44 16.39 -21.69 8.26
N GLY A 45 15.08 -21.50 8.21
CA GLY A 45 14.22 -21.40 9.41
C GLY A 45 13.95 -19.97 9.87
N TYR A 46 14.61 -18.97 9.30
CA TYR A 46 14.42 -17.55 9.62
C TYR A 46 13.51 -16.88 8.58
N ARG A 47 12.28 -17.37 8.44
CA ARG A 47 11.36 -16.91 7.39
C ARG A 47 10.96 -15.45 7.60
N GLU A 48 10.69 -15.08 8.84
CA GLU A 48 10.30 -13.73 9.26
C GLU A 48 11.42 -12.73 8.99
N ALA A 49 12.65 -13.04 9.42
CA ALA A 49 13.79 -12.16 9.18
C ALA A 49 14.10 -11.98 7.69
N LEU A 50 13.94 -13.04 6.88
CA LEU A 50 14.07 -12.92 5.42
C LEU A 50 12.94 -12.06 4.83
N GLY A 51 11.71 -12.21 5.34
CA GLY A 51 10.58 -11.36 4.98
C GLY A 51 10.84 -9.88 5.30
N ASP A 52 11.36 -9.58 6.48
CA ASP A 52 11.72 -8.22 6.91
C ASP A 52 12.82 -7.61 6.03
N LEU A 53 13.84 -8.41 5.67
CA LEU A 53 14.91 -7.96 4.78
C LEU A 53 14.38 -7.63 3.37
N ILE A 54 13.50 -8.48 2.84
CA ILE A 54 12.85 -8.25 1.56
C ILE A 54 11.99 -6.98 1.65
N TRP A 55 11.25 -6.80 2.74
CA TRP A 55 10.42 -5.62 2.97
C TRP A 55 11.22 -4.31 2.95
N ILE A 56 12.35 -4.25 3.68
CA ILE A 56 13.24 -3.08 3.65
C ILE A 56 13.66 -2.76 2.22
N ARG A 57 14.03 -3.78 1.45
CA ARG A 57 14.40 -3.59 0.04
C ARG A 57 13.22 -3.14 -0.81
N THR A 58 12.01 -3.65 -0.57
CA THR A 58 10.79 -3.24 -1.28
C THR A 58 10.53 -1.75 -1.12
N VAL A 59 10.59 -1.24 0.11
CA VAL A 59 10.32 0.18 0.40
C VAL A 59 11.38 1.08 -0.25
N ILE A 60 12.67 0.75 -0.09
CA ILE A 60 13.78 1.48 -0.73
C ILE A 60 13.62 1.48 -2.26
N PHE A 61 13.31 0.32 -2.84
CA PHE A 61 13.15 0.16 -4.28
C PHE A 61 11.95 0.93 -4.83
N ALA A 62 10.87 1.05 -4.04
CA ALA A 62 9.71 1.86 -4.40
C ALA A 62 10.00 3.36 -4.32
N GLY A 63 10.80 3.80 -3.34
CA GLY A 63 11.16 5.21 -3.13
C GLY A 63 12.14 5.79 -4.13
N ASP A 64 13.09 4.98 -4.62
CA ASP A 64 14.14 5.43 -5.55
C ASP A 64 13.61 5.78 -6.95
N ARG A 65 12.37 5.35 -7.30
CA ARG A 65 11.77 5.57 -8.64
C ARG A 65 10.27 5.81 -8.57
N VAL A 66 9.90 6.98 -8.07
CA VAL A 66 8.54 7.49 -8.20
C VAL A 66 8.32 7.90 -9.66
N GLY A 67 7.86 6.94 -10.48
CA GLY A 67 7.68 7.14 -11.93
C GLY A 67 7.72 5.84 -12.73
N ALA A 68 6.57 5.17 -12.82
CA ALA A 68 6.13 4.34 -13.95
C ALA A 68 6.89 3.05 -14.39
N THR A 69 7.97 2.55 -13.75
CA THR A 69 8.68 1.36 -14.33
C THR A 69 8.92 0.13 -13.45
N ASN A 70 8.43 0.10 -12.21
CA ASN A 70 8.87 -0.91 -11.22
C ASN A 70 7.77 -1.79 -10.60
N TYR A 71 6.52 -1.64 -11.04
CA TYR A 71 5.35 -2.33 -10.46
C TYR A 71 5.52 -3.86 -10.34
N LYS A 72 5.95 -4.51 -11.44
CA LYS A 72 6.11 -5.97 -11.48
C LYS A 72 7.00 -6.50 -10.35
N TRP A 73 8.11 -5.82 -10.09
CA TRP A 73 9.10 -6.26 -9.10
C TRP A 73 8.59 -6.07 -7.67
N ILE A 74 7.88 -4.97 -7.41
CA ILE A 74 7.23 -4.74 -6.12
C ILE A 74 6.27 -5.90 -5.80
N MET A 75 5.49 -6.36 -6.77
CA MET A 75 4.61 -7.52 -6.57
C MET A 75 5.36 -8.81 -6.30
N GLU A 76 6.46 -9.06 -7.01
CA GLU A 76 7.29 -10.24 -6.76
C GLU A 76 7.85 -10.22 -5.33
N TYR A 77 8.21 -9.03 -4.81
CA TYR A 77 8.68 -8.89 -3.43
C TYR A 77 7.55 -9.07 -2.42
N LEU A 78 6.39 -8.47 -2.66
CA LEU A 78 5.23 -8.64 -1.78
C LEU A 78 4.78 -10.10 -1.71
N GLU A 79 4.73 -10.80 -2.85
CA GLU A 79 4.38 -12.23 -2.86
C GLU A 79 5.40 -13.10 -2.11
N ALA A 80 6.68 -12.78 -2.24
CA ALA A 80 7.73 -13.40 -1.45
C ALA A 80 7.53 -13.17 0.06
N ILE A 81 7.21 -11.94 0.47
CA ILE A 81 6.94 -11.61 1.86
C ILE A 81 5.70 -12.33 2.37
N TYR A 82 4.60 -12.35 1.62
CA TYR A 82 3.36 -13.04 2.02
C TYR A 82 3.52 -14.56 2.13
N SER A 83 4.44 -15.15 1.37
CA SER A 83 4.79 -16.56 1.49
C SER A 83 5.66 -16.84 2.72
N LEU A 84 6.63 -15.96 2.99
CA LEU A 84 7.55 -16.12 4.11
C LEU A 84 6.90 -15.80 5.46
N SER A 85 6.16 -14.70 5.53
CA SER A 85 5.69 -14.03 6.73
C SER A 85 4.24 -13.55 6.59
N PRO A 86 3.25 -14.46 6.50
CA PRO A 86 1.85 -14.08 6.29
C PRO A 86 1.26 -13.24 7.43
N GLN A 87 1.86 -13.29 8.63
CA GLN A 87 1.46 -12.47 9.78
C GLN A 87 2.09 -11.07 9.76
N PHE A 88 2.84 -10.72 8.71
CA PHE A 88 3.41 -9.38 8.56
C PHE A 88 2.36 -8.45 7.94
N ARG A 89 1.63 -7.71 8.80
CA ARG A 89 0.52 -6.82 8.41
C ARG A 89 0.92 -5.70 7.43
N ARG A 90 2.04 -5.01 7.69
CA ARG A 90 2.44 -3.78 6.97
C ARG A 90 2.49 -3.95 5.44
N PRO A 91 3.11 -5.02 4.89
CA PRO A 91 3.08 -5.29 3.45
C PRO A 91 1.68 -5.41 2.83
N TYR A 92 0.67 -5.88 3.55
CA TYR A 92 -0.71 -5.93 3.04
C TYR A 92 -1.33 -4.52 2.94
N ALA A 93 -1.17 -3.71 3.98
CA ALA A 93 -1.67 -2.34 4.00
C ALA A 93 -0.99 -1.47 2.93
N TRP A 94 0.34 -1.60 2.81
CA TRP A 94 1.13 -0.83 1.85
C TRP A 94 0.91 -1.28 0.40
N GLY A 95 0.80 -2.60 0.18
CA GLY A 95 0.76 -3.21 -1.15
C GLY A 95 -0.39 -2.71 -2.01
N GLY A 96 -1.62 -2.68 -1.49
CA GLY A 96 -2.76 -2.26 -2.29
C GLY A 96 -2.83 -0.75 -2.57
N VAL A 97 -2.25 0.10 -1.71
CA VAL A 97 -2.15 1.56 -1.94
C VAL A 97 -1.07 1.86 -2.96
N ALA A 98 0.13 1.30 -2.78
CA ALA A 98 1.21 1.43 -3.77
C ALA A 98 0.77 0.94 -5.16
N PHE A 99 -0.15 0.00 -5.19
CA PHE A 99 -0.64 -0.63 -6.38
C PHE A 99 -1.54 0.26 -7.26
N ILE A 100 -2.56 0.90 -6.67
CA ILE A 100 -3.48 1.78 -7.39
C ILE A 100 -2.77 3.08 -7.81
N TYR A 101 -1.82 3.51 -7.00
CA TYR A 101 -1.27 4.85 -7.08
C TYR A 101 0.14 4.91 -7.70
N SER A 102 0.66 3.83 -8.32
CA SER A 102 1.97 3.85 -9.01
C SER A 102 1.91 3.92 -10.54
N GLY A 103 0.72 3.81 -11.15
CA GLY A 103 0.51 3.91 -12.59
C GLY A 103 0.08 5.31 -13.07
N GLU A 104 0.27 5.58 -14.37
CA GLU A 104 -0.35 6.71 -15.10
C GLU A 104 -1.79 6.39 -15.50
N ASP A 105 -2.09 5.13 -15.87
CA ASP A 105 -3.43 4.63 -16.18
C ASP A 105 -3.76 3.39 -15.33
N ILE A 106 -4.92 3.39 -14.65
CA ILE A 106 -5.42 2.24 -13.87
C ILE A 106 -6.27 1.35 -14.78
N ASP A 107 -5.95 0.06 -14.86
CA ASP A 107 -6.74 -0.94 -15.61
C ASP A 107 -7.45 -1.96 -14.69
N ARG A 108 -8.34 -2.78 -15.26
CA ARG A 108 -9.09 -3.81 -14.53
C ARG A 108 -8.17 -4.86 -13.88
N ALA A 109 -7.17 -5.34 -14.63
CA ALA A 109 -6.24 -6.35 -14.14
C ALA A 109 -5.38 -5.83 -12.98
N MET A 110 -5.24 -4.51 -12.91
CA MET A 110 -4.70 -3.84 -11.77
C MET A 110 -5.68 -3.96 -10.59
N VAL A 111 -6.86 -3.34 -10.69
CA VAL A 111 -7.84 -3.31 -9.57
C VAL A 111 -8.09 -4.72 -8.99
N ASP A 112 -8.29 -5.72 -9.84
CA ASP A 112 -8.50 -7.12 -9.44
C ASP A 112 -7.34 -7.68 -8.60
N ARG A 113 -6.09 -7.29 -8.92
CA ARG A 113 -4.90 -7.72 -8.16
C ARG A 113 -4.79 -7.06 -6.79
N ALA A 114 -5.13 -5.78 -6.65
CA ALA A 114 -5.15 -5.16 -5.33
C ALA A 114 -6.28 -5.71 -4.46
N LEU A 115 -7.46 -5.97 -5.03
CA LEU A 115 -8.55 -6.63 -4.32
C LEU A 115 -8.11 -7.99 -3.77
N ALA A 116 -7.50 -8.84 -4.62
CA ALA A 116 -6.97 -10.13 -4.19
C ALA A 116 -5.90 -10.02 -3.07
N LEU A 117 -5.08 -8.96 -3.09
CA LEU A 117 -4.09 -8.70 -2.05
C LEU A 117 -4.75 -8.32 -0.73
N TYR A 118 -5.76 -7.45 -0.75
CA TYR A 118 -6.51 -7.11 0.44
C TYR A 118 -7.36 -8.28 0.96
N GLU A 119 -7.96 -9.08 0.09
CA GLU A 119 -8.64 -10.32 0.48
C GLU A 119 -7.71 -11.27 1.23
N ARG A 120 -6.49 -11.46 0.71
CA ARG A 120 -5.46 -12.26 1.39
C ARG A 120 -5.08 -11.67 2.75
N GLY A 121 -4.94 -10.35 2.83
CA GLY A 121 -4.67 -9.66 4.09
C GLY A 121 -5.81 -9.85 5.10
N LEU A 122 -7.06 -9.68 4.67
CA LEU A 122 -8.26 -9.83 5.48
C LEU A 122 -8.49 -11.29 5.93
N ALA A 123 -7.97 -12.28 5.20
CA ALA A 123 -7.98 -13.67 5.65
C ALA A 123 -7.11 -13.88 6.91
N HIS A 124 -6.04 -13.08 7.08
CA HIS A 124 -5.18 -13.10 8.26
C HIS A 124 -5.62 -12.08 9.33
N PHE A 125 -6.14 -10.93 8.90
CA PHE A 125 -6.53 -9.81 9.76
C PHE A 125 -7.99 -9.37 9.47
N PRO A 126 -8.99 -10.17 9.84
CA PRO A 126 -10.39 -9.95 9.44
C PRO A 126 -11.06 -8.72 10.07
N GLU A 127 -10.45 -8.15 11.09
CA GLU A 127 -10.91 -6.98 11.85
C GLU A 127 -10.05 -5.74 11.57
N ASP A 128 -9.10 -5.84 10.64
CA ASP A 128 -8.20 -4.74 10.30
C ASP A 128 -8.95 -3.65 9.54
N HIS A 129 -9.24 -2.56 10.25
CA HIS A 129 -10.04 -1.49 9.69
C HIS A 129 -9.37 -0.78 8.51
N GLU A 130 -8.02 -0.75 8.43
CA GLU A 130 -7.32 -0.14 7.30
C GLU A 130 -7.48 -0.99 6.05
N LEU A 131 -7.29 -2.32 6.17
CA LEU A 131 -7.47 -3.24 5.04
C LEU A 131 -8.93 -3.29 4.58
N LEU A 132 -9.88 -3.33 5.53
CA LEU A 132 -11.31 -3.32 5.24
C LEU A 132 -11.71 -2.05 4.50
N PHE A 133 -11.23 -0.90 4.96
CA PHE A 133 -11.54 0.38 4.34
C PHE A 133 -10.92 0.48 2.93
N ALA A 134 -9.65 0.11 2.78
CA ALA A 134 -8.96 0.18 1.50
C ALA A 134 -9.57 -0.76 0.44
N ALA A 135 -9.95 -1.98 0.82
CA ALA A 135 -10.68 -2.90 -0.05
C ALA A 135 -12.06 -2.34 -0.44
N GLY A 136 -12.80 -1.80 0.53
CA GLY A 136 -14.09 -1.19 0.27
C GLY A 136 -14.02 -0.02 -0.71
N MET A 137 -13.00 0.83 -0.56
CA MET A 137 -12.75 1.96 -1.46
C MET A 137 -12.52 1.54 -2.91
N LEU A 138 -11.72 0.49 -3.13
CA LEU A 138 -11.50 -0.08 -4.46
C LEU A 138 -12.79 -0.50 -5.15
N LEU A 139 -13.68 -1.17 -4.39
CA LEU A 139 -14.95 -1.66 -4.91
C LEU A 139 -15.95 -0.53 -5.20
N THR A 140 -15.99 0.50 -4.35
CA THR A 140 -16.96 1.60 -4.48
C THR A 140 -16.50 2.71 -5.42
N ARG A 141 -15.19 2.80 -5.72
CA ARG A 141 -14.62 3.83 -6.61
C ARG A 141 -14.04 3.22 -7.87
N ASP A 142 -12.98 2.44 -7.76
CA ASP A 142 -12.17 2.03 -8.90
C ASP A 142 -12.91 1.03 -9.81
N VAL A 143 -13.66 0.08 -9.24
CA VAL A 143 -14.54 -0.80 -10.04
C VAL A 143 -15.63 -0.01 -10.78
N GLN A 144 -16.04 1.15 -10.25
CA GLN A 144 -17.05 2.03 -10.85
C GLN A 144 -16.49 2.95 -11.93
N THR A 145 -15.18 3.23 -11.94
CA THR A 145 -14.58 4.17 -12.91
C THR A 145 -13.79 3.46 -13.98
N VAL A 146 -13.13 2.35 -13.64
CA VAL A 146 -12.26 1.61 -14.56
C VAL A 146 -13.07 0.86 -15.62
N PRO A 147 -12.73 0.96 -16.91
CA PRO A 147 -13.39 0.21 -17.97
C PRO A 147 -13.23 -1.31 -17.81
N GLY A 148 -14.21 -2.06 -18.30
CA GLY A 148 -14.14 -3.53 -18.36
C GLY A 148 -14.95 -4.26 -17.29
N TYR A 149 -15.57 -3.55 -16.34
CA TYR A 149 -16.58 -4.11 -15.44
C TYR A 149 -17.99 -3.93 -16.02
N SER A 150 -18.78 -5.00 -15.99
CA SER A 150 -20.22 -5.00 -16.30
C SER A 150 -21.04 -4.27 -15.23
N GLU A 151 -22.27 -3.88 -15.57
CA GLU A 151 -23.21 -3.26 -14.63
C GLU A 151 -23.50 -4.16 -13.41
N ASP A 152 -23.63 -5.47 -13.63
CA ASP A 152 -23.87 -6.42 -12.55
C ASP A 152 -22.66 -6.53 -11.59
N GLU A 153 -21.43 -6.56 -12.13
CA GLU A 153 -20.20 -6.53 -11.32
C GLU A 153 -20.10 -5.22 -10.52
N ARG A 154 -20.43 -4.08 -11.13
CA ARG A 154 -20.44 -2.76 -10.50
C ARG A 154 -21.43 -2.68 -9.35
N ALA A 155 -22.64 -3.17 -9.54
CA ALA A 155 -23.68 -3.19 -8.51
C ALA A 155 -23.32 -4.11 -7.33
N ALA A 156 -22.75 -5.28 -7.63
CA ALA A 156 -22.25 -6.21 -6.61
C ALA A 156 -21.09 -5.58 -5.80
N ALA A 157 -20.10 -5.01 -6.49
CA ALA A 157 -18.96 -4.35 -5.87
C ALA A 157 -19.39 -3.17 -5.00
N MET A 158 -20.35 -2.35 -5.44
CA MET A 158 -20.86 -1.25 -4.62
C MET A 158 -21.47 -1.76 -3.30
N THR A 159 -22.24 -2.85 -3.37
CA THR A 159 -22.87 -3.46 -2.19
C THR A 159 -21.83 -4.03 -1.23
N GLU A 160 -20.87 -4.78 -1.76
CA GLU A 160 -19.79 -5.39 -0.97
C GLU A 160 -18.87 -4.34 -0.36
N GLY A 161 -18.43 -3.35 -1.14
CA GLY A 161 -17.53 -2.31 -0.69
C GLY A 161 -18.15 -1.44 0.40
N ALA A 162 -19.43 -1.09 0.27
CA ALA A 162 -20.16 -0.40 1.33
C ALA A 162 -20.24 -1.24 2.62
N ALA A 163 -20.41 -2.56 2.51
CA ALA A 163 -20.40 -3.45 3.67
C ALA A 163 -19.02 -3.51 4.35
N LEU A 164 -17.93 -3.56 3.57
CA LEU A 164 -16.56 -3.52 4.09
C LEU A 164 -16.26 -2.20 4.81
N ILE A 165 -16.69 -1.06 4.27
CA ILE A 165 -16.47 0.26 4.90
C ILE A 165 -17.25 0.38 6.20
N ARG A 166 -18.50 -0.10 6.25
CA ARG A 166 -19.26 -0.19 7.52
C ARG A 166 -18.58 -1.10 8.53
N LYS A 167 -18.02 -2.21 8.07
CA LYS A 167 -17.27 -3.13 8.94
C LYS A 167 -16.01 -2.44 9.48
N ALA A 168 -15.26 -1.72 8.64
CA ALA A 168 -14.11 -0.92 9.07
C ALA A 168 -14.50 0.09 10.16
N ALA A 169 -15.60 0.82 9.95
CA ALA A 169 -16.17 1.76 10.91
C ALA A 169 -16.47 1.12 12.28
N ALA A 170 -16.96 -0.12 12.29
CA ALA A 170 -17.23 -0.88 13.51
C ALA A 170 -15.96 -1.32 14.26
N PHE A 171 -14.87 -1.59 13.54
CA PHE A 171 -13.58 -2.03 14.11
C PHE A 171 -12.62 -0.88 14.42
N GLY A 172 -13.17 0.28 14.80
CA GLY A 172 -12.36 1.39 15.32
C GLY A 172 -11.67 2.24 14.26
N ALA A 173 -12.12 2.19 13.00
CA ALA A 173 -11.66 3.14 12.00
C ALA A 173 -11.84 4.59 12.49
N PRO A 174 -10.98 5.53 12.02
CA PRO A 174 -11.06 6.93 12.40
C PRO A 174 -12.48 7.51 12.26
N PRO A 175 -12.86 8.52 13.05
CA PRO A 175 -14.20 9.12 13.02
C PRO A 175 -14.70 9.43 11.61
N LEU A 176 -13.79 9.86 10.74
CA LEU A 176 -14.02 10.10 9.34
C LEU A 176 -14.58 8.87 8.61
N VAL A 177 -13.95 7.69 8.75
CA VAL A 177 -14.44 6.43 8.15
C VAL A 177 -15.84 6.03 8.65
N ARG A 178 -16.19 6.40 9.88
CA ARG A 178 -17.55 6.17 10.43
C ARG A 178 -18.58 7.11 9.81
N GLU A 179 -18.23 8.37 9.62
CA GLU A 179 -19.06 9.37 8.94
C GLU A 179 -19.26 8.99 7.46
N LEU A 180 -18.20 8.51 6.82
CA LEU A 180 -18.18 8.01 5.45
C LEU A 180 -19.07 6.79 5.22
N ALA A 181 -19.12 5.85 6.17
CA ALA A 181 -20.01 4.68 6.10
C ALA A 181 -21.51 5.07 6.05
N VAL A 182 -21.85 6.29 6.46
CA VAL A 182 -23.21 6.85 6.45
C VAL A 182 -23.52 7.57 5.13
N THR A 183 -22.53 8.22 4.50
CA THR A 183 -22.69 9.02 3.27
C THR A 183 -22.48 8.25 1.97
N LEU A 184 -22.05 6.98 2.02
CA LEU A 184 -21.70 6.13 0.88
C LEU A 184 -22.90 5.64 0.02
N VAL A 185 -23.71 6.59 -0.43
CA VAL A 185 -24.83 6.45 -1.39
C VAL A 185 -24.86 7.60 -2.42
N SER A 186 -24.01 8.64 -2.34
CA SER A 186 -24.03 9.76 -3.30
C SER A 186 -22.89 9.77 -4.32
N GLU A 187 -23.23 10.04 -5.59
CA GLU A 187 -22.26 10.33 -6.66
C GLU A 187 -21.35 11.51 -6.25
N GLY A 188 -20.04 11.35 -6.39
CA GLY A 188 -19.03 12.34 -5.99
C GLY A 188 -18.45 12.17 -4.57
N GLY A 189 -19.06 11.35 -3.72
CA GLY A 189 -18.50 11.04 -2.40
C GLY A 189 -17.18 10.28 -2.48
N ALA A 190 -17.04 9.40 -3.49
CA ALA A 190 -15.91 8.48 -3.67
C ALA A 190 -14.56 9.18 -3.94
N ASP A 191 -14.57 10.36 -4.57
CA ASP A 191 -13.35 11.12 -4.86
C ASP A 191 -12.87 11.88 -3.61
N GLN A 192 -13.78 12.57 -2.91
CA GLN A 192 -13.49 13.17 -1.59
C GLN A 192 -13.01 12.13 -0.58
N LEU A 193 -13.62 10.94 -0.60
CA LEU A 193 -13.22 9.77 0.17
C LEU A 193 -11.77 9.35 -0.07
N ALA A 194 -11.34 9.33 -1.33
CA ALA A 194 -9.98 8.94 -1.68
C ALA A 194 -8.94 9.97 -1.23
N ILE A 195 -9.26 11.26 -1.36
CA ILE A 195 -8.42 12.37 -0.90
C ILE A 195 -8.17 12.24 0.61
N GLN A 196 -9.25 12.09 1.38
CA GLN A 196 -9.18 11.93 2.83
C GLN A 196 -8.44 10.66 3.28
N PHE A 197 -8.58 9.57 2.51
CA PHE A 197 -7.80 8.35 2.77
C PHE A 197 -6.30 8.60 2.60
N LEU A 198 -5.91 9.25 1.50
CA LEU A 198 -4.52 9.60 1.23
C LEU A 198 -3.96 10.52 2.31
N GLU A 199 -4.74 11.49 2.81
CA GLU A 199 -4.37 12.34 3.95
C GLU A 199 -4.12 11.53 5.23
N SER A 200 -5.04 10.64 5.58
CA SER A 200 -4.92 9.78 6.77
C SER A 200 -3.68 8.88 6.70
N GLN A 201 -3.45 8.25 5.54
CA GLN A 201 -2.26 7.44 5.30
C GLN A 201 -0.98 8.30 5.37
N LEU A 202 -1.03 9.53 4.88
CA LEU A 202 0.11 10.45 4.93
C LEU A 202 0.45 10.86 6.37
N LEU A 203 -0.55 11.02 7.24
CA LEU A 203 -0.32 11.29 8.67
C LEU A 203 0.38 10.12 9.37
N GLN A 204 0.00 8.88 9.03
CA GLN A 204 0.52 7.66 9.65
C GLN A 204 1.83 7.16 9.04
N ALA A 205 2.16 7.59 7.82
CA ALA A 205 3.35 7.13 7.11
C ALA A 205 4.63 7.63 7.80
N GLU A 206 5.41 6.71 8.37
CA GLU A 206 6.74 6.99 8.96
C GLU A 206 7.84 7.09 7.88
N ASP A 207 7.67 6.34 6.79
CA ASP A 207 8.67 6.22 5.72
C ASP A 207 8.69 7.46 4.80
N PRO A 208 9.83 8.18 4.67
CA PRO A 208 9.93 9.38 3.86
C PRO A 208 9.51 9.19 2.40
N ASP A 209 9.73 8.00 1.85
CA ASP A 209 9.49 7.68 0.45
C ASP A 209 8.02 7.38 0.19
N HIS A 210 7.40 6.55 1.03
CA HIS A 210 5.96 6.35 1.03
C HIS A 210 5.20 7.67 1.24
N ARG A 211 5.67 8.53 2.16
CA ARG A 211 5.12 9.88 2.34
C ARG A 211 5.19 10.69 1.05
N ARG A 212 6.31 10.66 0.33
CA ARG A 212 6.49 11.37 -0.94
C ARG A 212 5.52 10.89 -2.02
N LEU A 213 5.32 9.58 -2.13
CA LEU A 213 4.35 8.98 -3.05
C LEU A 213 2.92 9.42 -2.73
N LEU A 214 2.52 9.34 -1.45
CA LEU A 214 1.20 9.78 -1.01
C LEU A 214 0.97 11.26 -1.30
N LYS A 215 1.98 12.11 -1.09
CA LYS A 215 1.91 13.55 -1.41
C LYS A 215 1.64 13.81 -2.89
N GLN A 216 2.45 13.22 -3.78
CA GLN A 216 2.26 13.38 -5.23
C GLN A 216 0.87 12.94 -5.69
N LYS A 217 0.31 11.91 -5.04
CA LYS A 217 -0.99 11.36 -5.42
C LYS A 217 -2.14 12.18 -4.87
N LEU A 218 -1.99 12.72 -3.67
CA LEU A 218 -2.91 13.70 -3.12
C LEU A 218 -2.94 14.94 -4.04
N GLU A 219 -1.78 15.47 -4.44
CA GLU A 219 -1.62 16.58 -5.38
C GLU A 219 -2.29 16.31 -6.74
N ALA A 220 -2.14 15.10 -7.29
CA ALA A 220 -2.83 14.70 -8.51
C ALA A 220 -4.37 14.62 -8.35
N ALA A 221 -4.87 14.31 -7.15
CA ALA A 221 -6.30 14.15 -6.88
C ALA A 221 -7.03 15.48 -6.58
N ILE A 222 -6.39 16.43 -5.91
CA ILE A 222 -6.99 17.74 -5.55
C ILE A 222 -6.49 18.92 -6.38
N GLY A 223 -5.47 18.70 -7.21
CA GLY A 223 -4.76 19.75 -7.94
C GLY A 223 -3.77 20.52 -7.05
N GLU A 224 -2.82 21.21 -7.71
CA GLU A 224 -1.70 21.92 -7.07
C GLU A 224 -2.18 22.92 -6.00
N THR A 225 -3.21 23.71 -6.30
CA THR A 225 -3.77 24.74 -5.40
C THR A 225 -4.47 24.15 -4.16
N GLY A 226 -5.15 23.01 -4.33
CA GLY A 226 -5.78 22.30 -3.21
C GLY A 226 -4.74 21.69 -2.28
N PHE A 227 -3.65 21.17 -2.86
CA PHE A 227 -2.55 20.56 -2.12
C PHE A 227 -1.71 21.57 -1.35
N GLU A 228 -1.40 22.72 -1.97
CA GLU A 228 -0.74 23.84 -1.30
C GLU A 228 -1.54 24.32 -0.07
N SER A 229 -2.87 24.43 -0.22
CA SER A 229 -3.75 24.84 0.89
C SER A 229 -3.73 23.83 2.05
N LEU A 230 -3.68 22.54 1.76
CA LEU A 230 -3.59 21.46 2.75
C LEU A 230 -2.23 21.41 3.44
N GLU A 231 -1.13 21.54 2.69
CA GLU A 231 0.21 21.63 3.27
C GLU A 231 0.35 22.88 4.15
N GLN A 232 -0.25 23.99 3.74
CA GLN A 232 -0.27 25.22 4.54
C GLN A 232 -1.03 25.01 5.85
N LEU A 233 -2.23 24.41 5.81
CA LEU A 233 -3.00 24.05 7.01
C LEU A 233 -2.22 23.13 7.95
N ARG A 234 -1.49 22.14 7.39
CA ARG A 234 -0.64 21.25 8.19
C ARG A 234 0.55 21.98 8.81
N GLN A 235 1.21 22.84 8.05
CA GLN A 235 2.34 23.63 8.54
C GLN A 235 1.92 24.59 9.65
N GLU A 236 0.76 25.23 9.50
CA GLU A 236 0.16 26.07 10.53
C GLU A 236 -0.15 25.24 11.78
N PHE A 237 -0.77 24.07 11.64
CA PHE A 237 -1.05 23.15 12.76
C PHE A 237 0.23 22.66 13.46
N GLU A 238 1.27 22.27 12.71
CA GLU A 238 2.57 21.85 13.27
C GLU A 238 3.26 23.01 13.99
N ALA A 239 3.25 24.22 13.40
CA ALA A 239 3.84 25.41 14.01
C ALA A 239 3.10 25.83 15.29
N GLU A 240 1.77 25.75 15.30
CA GLU A 240 0.92 26.01 16.46
C GLU A 240 1.23 25.00 17.59
N ARG A 241 1.28 23.71 17.26
CA ARG A 241 1.67 22.65 18.19
C ARG A 241 3.07 22.86 18.76
N GLU A 242 4.03 23.18 17.91
CA GLU A 242 5.43 23.36 18.31
C GLU A 242 5.64 24.62 19.16
N ALA A 243 4.83 25.66 18.93
CA ALA A 243 4.82 26.88 19.74
C ALA A 243 4.15 26.68 21.12
N GLU A 244 3.02 25.99 21.17
CA GLU A 244 2.22 25.87 22.40
C GLU A 244 2.57 24.66 23.26
N ARG A 245 2.76 23.50 22.62
CA ARG A 245 2.88 22.18 23.28
C ARG A 245 3.80 21.24 22.46
N PRO A 246 5.10 21.57 22.31
CA PRO A 246 6.01 20.80 21.43
C PRO A 246 6.20 19.33 21.83
N TYR A 247 5.95 19.01 23.10
CA TYR A 247 6.05 17.67 23.67
C TYR A 247 4.81 16.79 23.45
N LEU A 248 3.70 17.34 22.93
CA LEU A 248 2.51 16.56 22.63
C LEU A 248 2.58 15.97 21.22
N PRO A 249 2.33 14.65 21.06
CA PRO A 249 2.07 14.05 19.76
C PRO A 249 0.91 14.74 19.03
N PRO A 250 0.94 14.86 17.70
CA PRO A 250 -0.10 15.51 16.89
C PRO A 250 -1.53 15.06 17.25
N ASP A 251 -1.72 13.75 17.42
CA ASP A 251 -3.02 13.14 17.71
C ASP A 251 -3.59 13.58 19.06
N LEU A 252 -2.72 13.79 20.05
CA LEU A 252 -3.11 14.29 21.37
C LEU A 252 -3.33 15.80 21.36
N TYR A 253 -2.57 16.54 20.55
CA TYR A 253 -2.73 17.98 20.42
C TYR A 253 -4.09 18.33 19.82
N ILE A 254 -4.55 17.59 18.80
CA ILE A 254 -5.90 17.73 18.22
C ILE A 254 -7.02 17.64 19.26
N LEU A 255 -6.87 16.78 20.28
CA LEU A 255 -7.92 16.55 21.28
C LEU A 255 -7.98 17.65 22.37
N ILE A 256 -6.92 18.45 22.50
CA ILE A 256 -6.75 19.42 23.57
C ILE A 256 -6.75 20.86 23.02
N ARG A 257 -6.52 21.01 21.71
CA ARG A 257 -6.69 22.25 20.95
C ARG A 257 -8.15 22.72 21.06
N ASP A 258 -8.37 23.94 21.54
CA ASP A 258 -9.69 24.56 21.50
C ASP A 258 -10.06 24.83 20.03
N PRO A 259 -11.26 24.44 19.57
CA PRO A 259 -11.72 24.78 18.24
C PRO A 259 -12.06 26.28 18.20
N SER A 260 -11.14 27.09 17.66
CA SER A 260 -11.38 28.49 17.29
C SER A 260 -12.16 28.60 15.97
#